data_AF-A0A417TYX0-F1
#
_entry.id   AF-A0A417TYX0-F1
#
_cell.length_a   1.000
_cell.length_b   1.000
_cell.length_c   1.000
_cell.angle_alpha   90.00
_cell.angle_beta   90.00
_cell.angle_gamma   90.00
#
_symmetry.space_group_name_H-M   'P 1'
#
loop_
_entity.id
_entity.type
_entity.pdbx_description
1 polymer ?
#
loop_
_entity_poly.entity_id
_entity_poly.type
_entity_poly.pdbx_seq_one_letter_code
_entity_poly.pdbx_strand_id
1 'polypeptide(L)'
;MMEFDPEESVRALFKDYPLTLFCINEQEGFEEFHSGLKQLFCAMNCRKDKERMAELIKNEAYAHLSKETWEAIAVMTDNAAMLQKKNKYKTENGKEEEYNMCQALEELMEDNRNEGRREGRNEGRTEGTLEKTKTVVRNMLYRGYEIEDICAIAGCEAPFVEDVRRELHLQ
;
A
#
# COMPACT_ATOMS: atom_id res chain seq x y z
N MET A 1 -2.60 -7.46 40.28
CA MET A 1 -1.29 -8.00 40.72
C MET A 1 -1.20 -9.40 40.12
N MET A 2 -0.09 -9.77 39.47
CA MET A 2 0.06 -11.16 39.00
C MET A 2 0.19 -12.07 40.22
N GLU A 3 -0.64 -13.10 40.29
CA GLU A 3 -0.52 -14.14 41.33
C GLU A 3 0.52 -15.15 40.86
N PHE A 4 1.57 -15.32 41.65
CA PHE A 4 2.60 -16.34 41.45
C PHE A 4 2.38 -17.48 42.44
N ASP A 5 2.69 -18.71 42.02
CA ASP A 5 2.61 -19.86 42.90
C ASP A 5 3.66 -19.74 44.05
N PRO A 6 3.37 -20.19 45.28
CA PRO A 6 4.27 -20.02 46.42
C PRO A 6 5.65 -20.66 46.26
N GLU A 7 5.78 -21.66 45.37
CA GLU A 7 7.02 -22.41 45.11
C GLU A 7 7.90 -21.78 44.03
N GLU A 8 7.46 -20.70 43.37
CA GLU A 8 8.16 -20.14 42.22
C GLU A 8 9.32 -19.21 42.61
N SER A 9 10.55 -19.72 42.44
CA SER A 9 11.83 -19.00 42.60
C SER A 9 11.96 -17.76 41.70
N VAL A 10 11.15 -17.68 40.64
CA VAL A 10 11.16 -16.58 39.67
C VAL A 10 10.58 -15.29 40.23
N ARG A 11 9.85 -15.32 41.36
CA ARG A 11 9.29 -14.11 41.98
C ARG A 11 10.35 -13.06 42.32
N ALA A 12 11.58 -13.49 42.62
CA ALA A 12 12.72 -12.59 42.84
C ALA A 12 13.22 -11.88 41.56
N LEU A 13 12.89 -12.42 40.38
CA LEU A 13 13.21 -11.82 39.08
C LEU A 13 12.18 -10.74 38.67
N PHE A 14 10.97 -10.79 39.24
CA PHE A 14 9.92 -9.82 38.96
C PHE A 14 9.97 -8.68 39.98
N LYS A 15 10.12 -7.46 39.47
CA LYS A 15 9.96 -6.23 40.25
C LYS A 15 8.60 -5.62 39.94
N ASP A 16 7.84 -5.32 40.98
CA ASP A 16 6.52 -4.68 40.88
C ASP A 16 6.71 -3.18 40.62
N TYR A 17 7.04 -2.85 39.37
CA TYR A 17 7.13 -1.47 38.91
C TYR A 17 5.76 -1.02 38.41
N PRO A 18 5.19 0.08 38.95
CA PRO A 18 3.98 0.65 38.38
C PRO A 18 4.28 1.12 36.96
N LEU A 19 3.72 0.42 35.97
CA LEU A 19 3.80 0.77 34.55
C LEU A 19 2.69 1.77 34.23
N THR A 20 3.09 3.01 33.90
CA THR A 20 2.15 3.99 33.35
C THR A 20 2.01 3.73 31.85
N LEU A 21 0.87 3.17 31.45
CA LEU A 21 0.55 2.92 30.05
C LEU A 21 -0.02 4.19 29.42
N PHE A 22 0.49 4.56 28.24
CA PHE A 22 0.01 5.69 27.45
C PHE A 22 -0.66 5.19 26.16
N CYS A 23 -1.97 5.40 26.04
CA CYS A 23 -2.75 4.97 24.89
C CYS A 23 -2.87 6.11 23.86
N ILE A 24 -2.07 6.03 22.80
CA ILE A 24 -2.01 7.03 21.72
C ILE A 24 -3.39 7.27 21.07
N ASN A 25 -4.21 6.22 20.92
CA ASN A 25 -5.49 6.32 20.21
C ASN A 25 -6.59 7.06 21.00
N GLU A 26 -6.39 7.30 22.31
CA GLU A 26 -7.39 7.91 23.19
C GLU A 26 -7.11 9.39 23.46
N GLN A 27 -6.00 9.92 22.95
CA GLN A 27 -5.52 11.27 23.26
C GLN A 27 -5.78 12.24 22.11
N GLU A 28 -6.20 13.45 22.46
CA GLU A 28 -6.39 14.56 21.52
C GLU A 28 -5.22 15.53 21.61
N GLY A 29 -4.20 15.27 20.79
CA GLY A 29 -3.03 16.14 20.65
C GLY A 29 -1.80 15.67 21.43
N PHE A 30 -0.63 16.01 20.89
CA PHE A 30 0.68 15.58 21.41
C PHE A 30 1.62 16.79 21.59
N GLU A 31 1.06 17.98 21.82
CA GLU A 31 1.82 19.23 21.95
C GLU A 31 2.80 19.24 23.12
N GLU A 32 2.56 18.42 24.14
CA GLU A 32 3.44 18.26 25.30
C GLU A 32 4.76 17.54 24.98
N PHE A 33 4.82 16.80 23.86
CA PHE A 33 6.03 16.13 23.42
C PHE A 33 6.88 17.08 22.56
N HIS A 34 8.13 17.29 22.95
CA HIS A 34 9.02 18.25 22.28
C HIS A 34 10.13 17.58 21.46
N SER A 35 10.04 16.27 21.26
CA SER A 35 11.02 15.46 20.51
C SER A 35 10.35 14.75 19.33
N GLY A 36 11.13 13.95 18.58
CA GLY A 36 10.64 13.06 17.51
C GLY A 36 9.46 12.15 17.92
N LEU A 37 9.27 11.92 19.22
CA LEU A 37 8.09 11.20 19.75
C LEU A 37 6.78 11.90 19.41
N LYS A 38 6.74 13.24 19.35
CA LYS A 38 5.55 13.97 18.92
C LYS A 38 5.14 13.57 17.52
N GLN A 39 6.09 13.60 16.58
CA GLN A 39 5.86 13.24 15.19
C GLN A 39 5.43 11.77 15.07
N LEU A 40 6.08 10.87 15.81
CA LEU A 40 5.69 9.46 15.84
C LEU A 40 4.27 9.25 16.35
N PHE A 41 3.88 9.88 17.47
CA PHE A 41 2.56 9.73 18.06
C PHE A 41 1.47 10.36 17.20
N CYS A 42 1.72 11.53 16.63
CA CYS A 42 0.83 12.15 15.65
C CYS A 42 0.59 11.21 14.45
N ALA A 43 1.65 10.66 13.86
CA ALA A 43 1.54 9.72 12.75
C ALA A 43 0.77 8.45 13.16
N MET A 44 1.06 7.91 14.34
CA MET A 44 0.37 6.73 14.87
C MET A 44 -1.11 6.94 15.12
N ASN A 45 -1.49 8.11 15.63
CA ASN A 45 -2.89 8.46 15.86
C ASN A 45 -3.66 8.58 14.53
N CYS A 46 -3.01 9.09 13.49
CA CYS A 46 -3.60 9.24 12.16
C CYS A 46 -3.50 7.98 11.28
N ARG A 47 -2.91 6.87 11.75
CA ARG A 47 -2.58 5.70 10.90
C ARG A 47 -3.78 5.08 10.15
N LYS A 48 -5.00 5.20 10.71
CA LYS A 48 -6.23 4.66 10.09
C LYS A 48 -6.90 5.66 9.15
N ASP A 49 -6.55 6.93 9.24
CA ASP A 49 -7.17 8.03 8.50
C ASP A 49 -6.20 8.55 7.44
N LYS A 50 -6.45 8.17 6.20
CA LYS A 50 -5.59 8.51 5.06
C LYS A 50 -5.56 10.01 4.77
N GLU A 51 -6.66 10.72 5.00
CA GLU A 51 -6.73 12.16 4.73
C GLU A 51 -5.94 12.93 5.78
N ARG A 52 -6.17 12.62 7.06
CA ARG A 52 -5.40 13.22 8.16
C ARG A 52 -3.92 12.91 8.06
N MET A 53 -3.55 11.68 7.68
CA MET A 53 -2.16 11.32 7.44
C MET A 53 -1.57 12.18 6.31
N ALA A 54 -2.26 12.33 5.18
CA ALA A 54 -1.80 13.15 4.06
C ALA A 54 -1.64 14.64 4.42
N GLU A 55 -2.50 15.18 5.29
CA GLU A 55 -2.36 16.54 5.81
C GLU A 55 -1.18 16.66 6.77
N LEU A 56 -1.01 15.70 7.67
CA LEU A 56 0.08 15.65 8.64
C LEU A 56 1.46 15.67 7.95
N ILE A 57 1.59 14.94 6.85
CA ILE A 57 2.84 14.82 6.09
C ILE A 57 3.22 16.13 5.38
N LYS A 58 2.26 17.03 5.10
CA LYS A 58 2.58 18.34 4.51
C LYS A 58 3.28 19.27 5.50
N ASN A 59 3.33 18.92 6.78
CA ASN A 59 4.00 19.71 7.78
C ASN A 59 5.52 19.57 7.65
N GLU A 60 6.22 20.71 7.60
CA GLU A 60 7.69 20.81 7.50
C GLU A 60 8.42 20.01 8.59
N ALA A 61 7.80 19.80 9.76
CA ALA A 61 8.36 18.99 10.83
C ALA A 61 8.69 17.54 10.42
N TYR A 62 8.06 17.01 9.37
CA TYR A 62 8.33 15.68 8.82
C TYR A 62 9.43 15.67 7.74
N ALA A 63 9.89 16.84 7.28
CA ALA A 63 10.99 16.95 6.34
C ALA A 63 12.37 16.77 7.01
N HIS A 64 12.43 17.01 8.32
CA HIS A 64 13.66 17.04 9.11
C HIS A 64 13.58 16.05 10.28
N LEU A 65 13.51 14.75 9.98
CA LEU A 65 13.46 13.71 11.01
C LEU A 65 14.82 13.06 11.23
N SER A 66 15.13 12.76 12.49
CA SER A 66 16.20 11.82 12.83
C SER A 66 15.95 10.47 12.18
N LYS A 67 17.02 9.74 11.86
CA LYS A 67 16.98 8.36 11.35
C LYS A 67 16.02 7.45 12.12
N GLU A 68 16.10 7.44 13.44
CA GLU A 68 15.34 6.55 14.31
C GLU A 68 13.84 6.86 14.26
N THR A 69 13.49 8.15 14.33
CA THR A 69 12.09 8.60 14.23
C THR A 69 11.49 8.29 12.86
N TRP A 70 12.27 8.50 11.78
CA TRP A 70 11.83 8.20 10.42
C TRP A 70 11.56 6.70 10.24
N GLU A 71 12.47 5.84 10.70
CA GLU A 71 12.30 4.38 10.63
C GLU A 71 11.10 3.91 11.46
N ALA A 72 10.94 4.45 12.68
CA ALA A 72 9.83 4.11 13.55
C ALA A 72 8.48 4.48 12.90
N ILE A 73 8.36 5.68 12.33
CA ILE A 73 7.14 6.10 11.63
C ILE A 73 6.89 5.20 10.42
N ALA A 74 7.90 4.90 9.60
CA ALA A 74 7.75 4.06 8.42
C ALA A 74 7.22 2.66 8.77
N VAL A 75 7.76 2.02 9.81
CA VAL A 75 7.30 0.69 10.26
C VAL A 75 5.91 0.77 10.88
N MET A 76 5.67 1.74 11.76
CA MET A 76 4.46 1.81 12.55
C MET A 76 3.23 2.28 11.74
N THR A 77 3.45 2.91 10.59
CA THR A 77 2.41 3.33 9.64
C THR A 77 2.21 2.38 8.46
N ASP A 78 2.81 1.18 8.51
CA ASP A 78 2.74 0.16 7.44
C ASP A 78 3.31 0.62 6.09
N ASN A 79 4.24 1.58 6.11
CA ASN A 79 4.96 2.07 4.94
C ASN A 79 6.41 1.55 4.90
N ALA A 80 6.64 0.33 5.41
CA ALA A 80 7.98 -0.26 5.52
C ALA A 80 8.71 -0.39 4.17
N ALA A 81 7.98 -0.36 3.05
CA ALA A 81 8.56 -0.29 1.71
C ALA A 81 9.54 0.88 1.53
N MET A 82 9.34 2.00 2.24
CA MET A 82 10.24 3.15 2.19
C MET A 82 11.65 2.84 2.72
N LEU A 83 11.78 1.88 3.66
CA LEU A 83 13.07 1.50 4.23
C LEU A 83 14.07 1.02 3.17
N GLN A 84 13.57 0.44 2.07
CA GLN A 84 14.41 -0.02 0.95
C GLN A 84 15.07 1.14 0.20
N LYS A 85 14.40 2.29 0.13
CA LYS A 85 14.88 3.52 -0.52
C LYS A 85 15.43 4.52 0.48
N LYS A 86 15.70 4.13 1.73
CA LYS A 86 16.11 5.02 2.83
C LYS A 86 17.21 6.01 2.46
N ASN A 87 18.27 5.55 1.80
CA ASN A 87 19.41 6.41 1.44
C ASN A 87 19.03 7.52 0.44
N LYS A 88 17.93 7.36 -0.31
CA LYS A 88 17.42 8.36 -1.25
C LYS A 88 16.88 9.61 -0.53
N TYR A 89 16.34 9.41 0.67
CA TYR A 89 15.68 10.48 1.45
C TYR A 89 16.59 11.11 2.50
N LYS A 90 17.85 10.68 2.55
CA LYS A 90 18.85 11.23 3.45
C LYS A 90 19.24 12.64 2.99
N THR A 91 19.11 13.60 3.89
CA THR A 91 19.60 14.97 3.74
C THR A 91 20.76 15.21 4.68
N GLU A 92 21.83 15.83 4.18
CA GLU A 92 22.97 16.25 5.01
C GLU A 92 22.75 17.70 5.44
N ASN A 93 22.29 17.89 6.68
CA ASN A 93 22.11 19.20 7.28
C ASN A 93 23.21 19.44 8.32
N GLY A 94 24.39 19.84 7.85
CA GLY A 94 25.56 20.07 8.70
C GLY A 94 26.19 18.77 9.22
N LYS A 95 26.08 18.50 10.53
CA LYS A 95 26.71 17.33 11.20
C LYS A 95 25.73 16.18 11.48
N GLU A 96 24.43 16.41 11.33
CA GLU A 96 23.40 15.42 11.68
C GLU A 96 22.73 14.88 10.41
N GLU A 97 22.45 13.58 10.42
CA GLU A 97 21.74 12.93 9.32
C GLU A 97 20.23 13.14 9.51
N GLU A 98 19.61 13.84 8.57
CA GLU A 98 18.17 14.04 8.52
C GLU A 98 17.55 13.21 7.40
N TYR A 99 16.27 12.90 7.55
CA TYR A 99 15.50 12.11 6.58
C TYR A 99 14.18 12.80 6.27
N ASN A 100 13.94 13.04 4.99
CA ASN A 100 12.74 13.70 4.50
C ASN A 100 11.60 12.68 4.29
N MET A 101 10.68 12.63 5.26
CA MET A 101 9.51 11.75 5.19
C MET A 101 8.49 12.22 4.17
N CYS A 102 8.34 13.53 4.00
CA CYS A 102 7.37 14.13 3.09
C CYS A 102 7.63 13.65 1.65
N GLN A 103 8.88 13.75 1.23
CA GLN A 103 9.33 13.28 -0.08
C GLN A 103 9.15 11.75 -0.22
N ALA A 104 9.47 10.99 0.83
CA ALA A 104 9.36 9.53 0.79
C ALA A 104 7.93 9.05 0.53
N LEU A 105 6.97 9.64 1.24
CA LEU A 105 5.57 9.29 1.08
C LEU A 105 4.96 9.84 -0.20
N GLU A 106 5.34 11.04 -0.64
CA GLU A 106 4.86 11.60 -1.90
C GLU A 106 5.29 10.74 -3.10
N GLU A 107 6.55 10.32 -3.13
CA GLU A 107 7.04 9.41 -4.16
C GLU A 107 6.35 8.04 -4.10
N LEU A 108 6.13 7.49 -2.89
CA LEU A 108 5.42 6.23 -2.74
C LEU A 108 3.97 6.32 -3.27
N MET A 109 3.28 7.43 -2.99
CA MET A 109 1.94 7.67 -3.52
C MET A 109 1.94 7.79 -5.06
N GLU A 110 2.93 8.48 -5.63
CA GLU A 110 3.02 8.64 -7.09
C GLU A 110 3.40 7.32 -7.78
N ASP A 111 4.29 6.51 -7.19
CA ASP A 111 4.62 5.16 -7.65
C ASP A 111 3.34 4.30 -7.71
N ASN A 112 2.54 4.28 -6.64
CA ASN A 112 1.27 3.55 -6.60
C ASN A 112 0.26 4.05 -7.65
N ARG A 113 0.16 5.37 -7.87
CA ARG A 113 -0.70 5.95 -8.92
C ARG A 113 -0.24 5.59 -10.33
N ASN A 114 1.07 5.55 -10.56
CA ASN A 114 1.66 5.18 -11.84
C ASN A 114 1.46 3.71 -12.13
N GLU A 115 1.60 2.85 -11.12
CA GLU A 115 1.30 1.43 -11.20
C GLU A 115 -0.17 1.20 -11.56
N GLY A 116 -1.11 1.80 -10.84
CA GLY A 116 -2.54 1.69 -11.14
C GLY A 116 -2.91 2.19 -12.55
N ARG A 117 -2.29 3.29 -13.02
CA ARG A 117 -2.47 3.76 -14.41
C ARG A 117 -1.91 2.78 -15.43
N ARG A 118 -0.81 2.11 -15.13
CA ARG A 118 -0.17 1.13 -16.01
C ARG A 118 -1.00 -0.15 -16.09
N GLU A 119 -1.46 -0.65 -14.96
CA GLU A 119 -2.36 -1.79 -14.85
C GLU A 119 -3.65 -1.52 -15.63
N GLY A 120 -4.34 -0.41 -15.36
CA GLY A 120 -5.59 -0.07 -16.06
C GLY A 120 -5.42 0.09 -17.58
N ARG A 121 -4.27 0.59 -18.06
CA ARG A 121 -3.97 0.62 -19.50
C ARG A 121 -3.74 -0.77 -20.09
N ASN A 122 -3.07 -1.65 -19.35
CA ASN A 122 -2.82 -3.01 -19.79
C ASN A 122 -4.12 -3.80 -19.84
N GLU A 123 -4.91 -3.74 -18.77
CA GLU A 123 -6.24 -4.37 -18.69
C GLU A 123 -7.15 -3.87 -19.81
N GLY A 124 -7.28 -2.54 -19.98
CA GLY A 124 -8.09 -1.97 -21.05
C GLY A 124 -7.62 -2.33 -22.46
N ARG A 125 -6.30 -2.50 -22.67
CA ARG A 125 -5.76 -2.99 -23.96
C ARG A 125 -6.10 -4.47 -24.18
N THR A 126 -5.99 -5.30 -23.14
CA THR A 126 -6.32 -6.73 -23.22
C THR A 126 -7.81 -6.95 -23.46
N GLU A 127 -8.67 -6.26 -22.71
CA GLU A 127 -10.12 -6.30 -22.90
C GLU A 127 -10.53 -5.77 -24.27
N GLY A 128 -9.97 -4.64 -24.71
CA GLY A 128 -10.25 -4.08 -26.02
C GLY A 128 -9.81 -4.97 -27.18
N THR A 129 -8.68 -5.70 -27.03
CA THR A 129 -8.25 -6.69 -28.02
C THR A 129 -9.21 -7.88 -28.03
N LEU A 130 -9.58 -8.39 -26.86
CA LEU A 130 -10.51 -9.51 -26.72
C LEU A 130 -11.88 -9.18 -27.33
N GLU A 131 -12.42 -7.99 -27.07
CA GLU A 131 -13.72 -7.55 -27.57
C GLU A 131 -13.72 -7.38 -29.10
N LYS A 132 -12.61 -6.87 -29.66
CA LYS A 132 -12.41 -6.84 -31.11
C LYS A 132 -12.40 -8.25 -31.70
N THR A 133 -11.68 -9.18 -31.09
CA THR A 133 -11.65 -10.58 -31.54
C THR A 133 -13.04 -11.22 -31.44
N LYS A 134 -13.77 -11.02 -30.33
CA LYS A 134 -15.16 -11.47 -30.18
C LYS A 134 -16.06 -10.92 -31.29
N THR A 135 -15.93 -9.64 -31.61
CA THR A 135 -16.71 -8.99 -32.68
C THR A 135 -16.41 -9.59 -34.06
N VAL A 136 -15.13 -9.83 -34.36
CA VAL A 136 -14.71 -10.47 -35.63
C VAL A 136 -15.24 -11.89 -35.73
N VAL A 137 -15.07 -12.70 -34.67
CA VAL A 137 -15.59 -14.09 -34.60
C VAL A 137 -17.10 -14.12 -34.77
N ARG A 138 -17.83 -13.24 -34.08
CA ARG A 138 -19.28 -13.07 -34.22
C ARG A 138 -19.67 -12.81 -35.67
N ASN A 139 -19.00 -11.88 -36.35
CA ASN A 139 -19.30 -11.55 -37.75
C ASN A 139 -19.01 -12.71 -38.71
N MET A 140 -17.97 -13.52 -38.43
CA MET A 140 -17.65 -14.71 -39.24
C MET A 140 -18.69 -15.82 -39.03
N LEU A 141 -19.10 -16.07 -37.78
CA LEU A 141 -20.16 -17.02 -37.46
C LEU A 141 -21.48 -16.63 -38.15
N TYR A 142 -21.85 -15.36 -38.14
CA TYR A 142 -23.04 -14.86 -38.86
C TYR A 142 -22.97 -15.08 -40.38
N ARG A 143 -21.77 -15.14 -40.96
CA ARG A 143 -21.56 -15.40 -42.39
C ARG A 143 -21.46 -16.88 -42.73
N GLY A 144 -21.56 -17.77 -41.73
CA GLY A 144 -21.52 -19.22 -41.92
C GLY A 144 -20.11 -19.79 -42.14
N TYR A 145 -19.07 -19.15 -41.60
CA TYR A 145 -17.72 -19.72 -41.61
C TYR A 145 -17.63 -20.92 -40.64
N GLU A 146 -16.87 -21.95 -41.02
CA GLU A 146 -16.58 -23.10 -40.16
C GLU A 146 -15.62 -22.72 -39.03
N ILE A 147 -15.70 -23.43 -37.91
CA ILE A 147 -14.92 -23.10 -36.70
C ILE A 147 -13.41 -23.22 -36.98
N GLU A 148 -12.98 -24.21 -37.76
CA GLU A 148 -11.57 -24.37 -38.13
C GLU A 148 -11.04 -23.15 -38.89
N ASP A 149 -11.81 -22.62 -39.84
CA ASP A 149 -11.45 -21.45 -40.63
C ASP A 149 -11.43 -20.17 -39.77
N ILE A 150 -12.38 -20.04 -38.84
CA ILE A 150 -12.42 -18.92 -37.89
C ILE A 150 -11.18 -18.94 -37.00
N CYS A 151 -10.80 -20.11 -36.47
CA CYS A 151 -9.62 -20.25 -35.63
C CYS A 151 -8.35 -19.86 -36.41
N ALA A 152 -8.25 -20.27 -37.68
CA ALA A 152 -7.13 -19.94 -38.55
C ALA A 152 -7.04 -18.44 -38.89
N ILE A 153 -8.18 -17.76 -39.10
CA ILE A 153 -8.21 -16.34 -39.49
C ILE A 153 -8.11 -15.40 -38.29
N ALA A 154 -8.87 -15.67 -37.22
CA ALA A 154 -8.92 -14.83 -36.03
C ALA A 154 -7.79 -15.12 -35.03
N GLY A 155 -7.06 -16.23 -35.21
CA GLY A 155 -5.96 -16.62 -34.33
C GLY A 155 -6.43 -16.96 -32.91
N CYS A 156 -7.63 -17.52 -32.78
CA CYS A 156 -8.24 -17.91 -31.51
C CYS A 156 -8.47 -19.42 -31.44
N GLU A 157 -8.68 -19.94 -30.24
CA GLU A 157 -8.91 -21.37 -30.02
C GLU A 157 -10.39 -21.74 -30.22
N ALA A 158 -10.66 -23.00 -30.61
CA ALA A 158 -12.02 -23.50 -30.83
C ALA A 158 -12.97 -23.29 -29.63
N PRO A 159 -12.55 -23.50 -28.36
CA PRO A 159 -13.43 -23.23 -27.21
C PRO A 159 -13.93 -21.79 -27.13
N PHE A 160 -13.07 -20.82 -27.49
CA PHE A 160 -13.45 -19.40 -27.50
C PHE A 160 -14.50 -19.10 -28.58
N VAL A 161 -14.37 -19.71 -29.76
CA VAL A 161 -15.36 -19.57 -30.85
C VAL A 161 -16.69 -20.19 -30.45
N GLU A 162 -16.66 -21.35 -29.78
CA GLU A 162 -17.86 -22.01 -29.26
C GLU A 162 -18.56 -21.20 -28.16
N ASP A 163 -17.80 -20.55 -27.27
CA ASP A 163 -18.33 -19.63 -26.27
C ASP A 163 -19.06 -18.45 -26.91
N VAL A 164 -18.44 -17.79 -27.90
CA VAL A 164 -19.07 -16.69 -28.64
C VAL A 164 -20.30 -17.18 -29.40
N ARG A 165 -20.27 -18.39 -29.97
CA ARG A 165 -21.44 -19.01 -30.62
C ARG A 165 -22.57 -19.25 -29.62
N ARG A 166 -22.28 -19.70 -28.40
CA ARG A 166 -23.28 -19.89 -27.34
C ARG A 166 -23.89 -18.56 -26.90
N GLU A 167 -23.08 -17.53 -26.68
CA GLU A 167 -23.54 -16.17 -26.35
C GLU A 167 -24.52 -15.62 -27.40
N LEU A 168 -24.30 -15.92 -28.69
CA LEU A 168 -25.16 -15.48 -29.79
C LEU A 168 -26.53 -16.16 -29.85
N HIS A 169 -26.64 -17.43 -29.41
CA HIS A 169 -27.91 -18.17 -29.41
C HIS A 169 -28.75 -17.89 -28.15
N LEU A 170 -28.19 -17.18 -27.17
CA LEU A 170 -28.86 -16.78 -25.93
C LEU A 170 -29.46 -15.36 -25.99
N GLN A 171 -29.24 -14.62 -27.07
CA GLN A 171 -29.85 -13.32 -27.38
C GLN A 171 -31.00 -13.48 -28.36
#